data_AF-A0A4P8R9B3-F1
#
_entry.id   AF-A0A4P8R9B3-F1
#
_cell.length_a   1.000
_cell.length_b   1.000
_cell.length_c   1.000
_cell.angle_alpha   90.00
_cell.angle_beta   90.00
_cell.angle_gamma   90.00
#
_symmetry.space_group_name_H-M   'P 1'
#
loop_
_entity.id
_entity.type
_entity.pdbx_description
1 polymer ?
#
loop_
_entity_poly.entity_id
_entity_poly.type
_entity_poly.pdbx_seq_one_letter_code
_entity_poly.pdbx_strand_id
1 'polypeptide(L)'
;MKINFYALTLFLLLSFPLFAQYETVVFNYDRSYFNEGQPLPAESNFLLTGEAGEHVGMVEILIFGSTDTSKEPLYRNTWKSRAANPQGSFTLPVNYPLRGNEKYTFLINYYRQASARQQRQLLRQLNAALNSYIDQSFVVSRSSVALRKHPRNMRSDMNAIVEQGLLLYRSHINYEFDGFSDIVLDKLEQINNLRLRKARRNIVAAEGEDNQTVRLKYAQEQIEALKVLVNQEVAQYANAQLLALTDSKKITDYATAKTRNVIALNIGYGGVYYSGDFENFSSATAPYAGISIPLGKAPFSSAFWSRSSISAGVFLKNLEFSEDNVATGPLVKRPVYLALGYRALPFIRINAGATVLQSDQAANTISDFDFDRVYVKPFVGLSLEINFWMNLNR
;
A
#
# COMPACT_ATOMS: atom_id res chain seq x y z
N MET A 1 50.63 -22.67 -26.45
CA MET A 1 49.58 -22.97 -25.44
C MET A 1 48.36 -22.13 -25.78
N LYS A 2 47.35 -22.72 -26.45
CA LYS A 2 46.13 -22.01 -26.86
C LYS A 2 45.16 -22.00 -25.68
N ILE A 3 45.16 -20.92 -24.91
CA ILE A 3 44.11 -20.70 -23.90
C ILE A 3 42.80 -20.52 -24.67
N ASN A 4 41.87 -21.44 -24.46
CA ASN A 4 40.58 -21.48 -25.12
C ASN A 4 39.83 -20.17 -24.88
N PHE A 5 39.67 -19.38 -25.93
CA PHE A 5 38.92 -18.11 -25.90
C PHE A 5 37.51 -18.32 -25.32
N TYR A 6 36.90 -19.48 -25.59
CA TYR A 6 35.60 -19.90 -25.04
C TYR A 6 35.58 -20.01 -23.50
N ALA A 7 36.69 -20.40 -22.86
CA ALA A 7 36.77 -20.49 -21.40
C ALA A 7 36.80 -19.09 -20.77
N LEU A 8 37.43 -18.11 -21.42
CA LEU A 8 37.45 -16.72 -20.98
C LEU A 8 36.06 -16.08 -21.10
N THR A 9 35.32 -16.35 -22.19
CA THR A 9 33.95 -15.87 -22.39
C THR A 9 32.97 -16.49 -21.40
N LEU A 10 33.15 -17.78 -21.05
CA LEU A 10 32.33 -18.45 -20.04
C LEU A 10 32.59 -17.90 -18.62
N PHE A 11 33.84 -17.54 -18.30
CA PHE A 11 34.19 -16.95 -17.00
C PHE A 11 33.69 -15.49 -16.85
N LEU A 12 33.62 -14.74 -17.95
CA LEU A 12 33.00 -13.40 -18.00
C LEU A 12 31.47 -13.44 -17.89
N LEU A 13 30.82 -14.53 -18.32
CA LEU A 13 29.37 -14.75 -18.15
C LEU A 13 29.00 -15.24 -16.74
N LEU A 14 29.95 -15.76 -15.96
CA LEU A 14 29.72 -16.24 -14.58
C LEU A 14 29.98 -15.18 -13.50
N SER A 15 30.52 -14.01 -13.87
CA SER A 15 30.77 -12.89 -12.95
C SER A 15 29.57 -11.94 -12.88
N PHE A 16 28.36 -12.50 -12.74
CA PHE A 16 27.21 -11.69 -12.32
C PHE A 16 27.37 -11.39 -10.82
N PRO A 17 27.49 -10.12 -10.42
CA PRO A 17 27.52 -9.81 -9.01
C PRO A 17 26.14 -10.10 -8.42
N LEU A 18 26.11 -11.01 -7.45
CA LEU A 18 24.97 -11.29 -6.58
C LEU A 18 24.74 -10.07 -5.65
N PHE A 19 24.26 -8.95 -6.20
CA PHE A 19 23.80 -7.82 -5.40
C PHE A 19 22.34 -8.05 -4.99
N ALA A 20 22.17 -8.89 -3.97
CA ALA A 20 20.92 -8.99 -3.23
C ALA A 20 21.15 -8.77 -1.73
N GLN A 21 22.11 -7.91 -1.38
CA GLN A 21 22.28 -7.46 -0.01
C GLN A 21 21.29 -6.32 0.23
N TYR A 22 20.36 -6.52 1.16
CA TYR A 22 19.49 -5.45 1.63
C TYR A 22 20.33 -4.33 2.23
N GLU A 23 20.05 -3.10 1.83
CA GLU A 23 20.67 -1.94 2.46
C GLU A 23 20.26 -1.91 3.93
N THR A 24 21.22 -1.70 4.84
CA THR A 24 20.94 -1.67 6.27
C THR A 24 20.89 -0.22 6.73
N VAL A 25 19.76 0.17 7.30
CA VAL A 25 19.53 1.46 7.93
C VAL A 25 19.68 1.28 9.43
N VAL A 26 20.51 2.11 10.06
CA VAL A 26 20.74 2.13 11.50
C VAL A 26 19.98 3.29 12.11
N PHE A 27 19.05 3.00 13.01
CA PHE A 27 18.34 3.98 13.82
C PHE A 27 19.11 4.27 15.10
N ASN A 28 19.42 5.55 15.33
CA ASN A 28 20.00 6.02 16.57
C ASN A 28 18.90 6.54 17.51
N TYR A 29 18.66 5.82 18.60
CA TYR A 29 17.57 6.12 19.55
C TYR A 29 17.73 7.49 20.22
N ASP A 30 18.94 7.80 20.70
CA ASP A 30 19.21 9.04 21.45
C ASP A 30 19.09 10.27 20.57
N ARG A 31 19.58 10.18 19.34
CA ARG A 31 19.64 11.32 18.41
C ARG A 31 18.45 11.39 17.46
N SER A 32 17.58 10.37 17.46
CA SER A 32 16.34 10.30 16.67
C SER A 32 16.54 10.50 15.16
N TYR A 33 17.59 9.91 14.60
CA TYR A 33 17.86 9.92 13.16
C TYR A 33 18.29 8.53 12.67
N PHE A 34 18.33 8.40 11.35
CA PHE A 34 18.85 7.21 10.68
C PHE A 34 20.26 7.48 10.13
N ASN A 35 21.12 6.46 10.04
CA ASN A 35 22.40 6.50 9.32
C ASN A 35 23.24 7.78 9.54
N GLU A 36 23.36 8.29 10.77
CA GLU A 36 24.11 9.54 11.05
C GLU A 36 23.61 10.77 10.25
N GLY A 37 22.31 10.82 9.96
CA GLY A 37 21.68 11.92 9.21
C GLY A 37 21.71 11.74 7.68
N GLN A 38 22.20 10.60 7.17
CA GLN A 38 22.20 10.31 5.73
C GLN A 38 20.79 9.99 5.22
N PRO A 39 20.46 10.34 3.97
CA PRO A 39 19.16 10.02 3.36
C PRO A 39 18.87 8.52 3.37
N LEU A 40 17.58 8.17 3.47
CA LEU A 40 17.14 6.77 3.45
C LEU A 40 17.26 6.16 2.05
N PRO A 41 17.40 4.82 1.95
CA PRO A 41 17.34 4.11 0.69
C PRO A 41 16.04 4.44 -0.05
N ALA A 42 16.14 4.70 -1.35
CA ALA A 42 15.00 4.96 -2.23
C ALA A 42 14.85 3.81 -3.22
N GLU A 43 13.61 3.49 -3.57
CA GLU A 43 13.27 2.55 -4.64
C GLU A 43 13.75 1.10 -4.38
N SER A 44 14.09 0.78 -3.13
CA SER A 44 14.55 -0.54 -2.67
C SER A 44 14.00 -0.88 -1.28
N ASN A 45 13.97 -2.17 -0.96
CA ASN A 45 13.71 -2.67 0.39
C ASN A 45 15.00 -2.56 1.22
N PHE A 46 14.86 -2.35 2.52
CA PHE A 46 16.00 -2.22 3.43
C PHE A 46 15.74 -2.91 4.77
N LEU A 47 16.79 -3.17 5.54
CA LEU A 47 16.70 -3.65 6.92
C LEU A 47 16.85 -2.46 7.86
N LEU A 48 15.87 -2.20 8.73
CA LEU A 48 16.04 -1.26 9.82
C LEU A 48 16.60 -1.98 11.04
N THR A 49 17.68 -1.44 11.59
CA THR A 49 18.32 -1.91 12.82
C THR A 49 18.34 -0.79 13.84
N GLY A 50 18.30 -1.12 15.12
CA GLY A 50 18.39 -0.10 16.18
C GLY A 50 18.37 -0.73 17.56
N GLU A 51 18.52 0.10 18.58
CA GLU A 51 18.44 -0.35 19.96
C GLU A 51 16.98 -0.57 20.37
N ALA A 52 16.70 -1.75 20.90
CA ALA A 52 15.41 -2.10 21.51
C ALA A 52 15.40 -1.75 23.00
N GLY A 53 16.56 -1.85 23.67
CA GLY A 53 16.69 -1.69 25.11
C GLY A 53 16.23 -2.93 25.91
N GLU A 54 16.64 -3.00 27.17
CA GLU A 54 16.28 -4.10 28.05
C GLU A 54 14.76 -4.14 28.32
N HIS A 55 14.23 -5.36 28.41
CA HIS A 55 12.81 -5.65 28.68
C HIS A 55 11.80 -5.20 27.62
N VAL A 56 12.26 -4.73 26.44
CA VAL A 56 11.37 -4.50 25.30
C VAL A 56 11.05 -5.84 24.63
N GLY A 57 9.75 -6.15 24.59
CA GLY A 57 9.21 -7.37 24.01
C GLY A 57 8.83 -7.23 22.54
N MET A 58 8.63 -5.99 22.08
CA MET A 58 8.25 -5.67 20.71
C MET A 58 8.64 -4.24 20.33
N VAL A 59 9.04 -4.07 19.07
CA VAL A 59 9.21 -2.78 18.42
C VAL A 59 8.30 -2.74 17.20
N GLU A 60 7.48 -1.71 17.07
CA GLU A 60 6.61 -1.49 15.91
C GLU A 60 7.11 -0.25 15.14
N ILE A 61 7.13 -0.37 13.82
CA ILE A 61 7.52 0.72 12.92
C ILE A 61 6.34 1.05 12.04
N LEU A 62 5.99 2.32 12.03
CA LEU A 62 4.96 2.91 11.18
C LEU A 62 5.60 3.98 10.30
N ILE A 63 5.30 3.94 9.00
CA ILE A 63 5.81 4.89 8.01
C ILE A 63 4.64 5.71 7.47
N PHE A 64 4.78 7.03 7.47
CA PHE A 64 3.78 7.98 6.98
C PHE A 64 4.37 8.85 5.86
N GLY A 65 3.55 9.18 4.86
CA GLY A 65 3.92 10.11 3.79
C GLY A 65 3.78 11.59 4.16
N SER A 66 3.37 11.88 5.40
CA SER A 66 3.21 13.25 5.92
C SER A 66 3.63 13.32 7.39
N THR A 67 3.85 14.54 7.88
CA THR A 67 4.11 14.80 9.31
C THR A 67 2.90 14.49 10.20
N ASP A 68 1.69 14.53 9.63
CA ASP A 68 0.45 14.15 10.27
C ASP A 68 0.36 12.62 10.40
N THR A 69 0.37 12.16 11.65
CA THR A 69 0.32 10.75 12.05
C THR A 69 -1.08 10.31 12.48
N SER A 70 -2.11 11.15 12.29
CA SER A 70 -3.51 10.78 12.53
C SER A 70 -4.10 9.92 11.40
N LYS A 71 -3.50 9.99 10.21
CA LYS A 71 -3.88 9.20 9.04
C LYS A 71 -3.35 7.79 9.14
N GLU A 72 -3.88 6.89 8.32
CA GLU A 72 -3.35 5.53 8.23
C GLU A 72 -1.88 5.54 7.74
N PRO A 73 -1.01 4.70 8.32
CA PRO A 73 0.37 4.58 7.88
C PRO A 73 0.44 3.92 6.49
N LEU A 74 1.40 4.36 5.68
CA LEU A 74 1.73 3.74 4.39
C LEU A 74 2.30 2.32 4.56
N TYR A 75 2.96 2.07 5.69
CA TYR A 75 3.56 0.79 6.01
C TYR A 75 3.60 0.56 7.52
N ARG A 76 3.37 -0.69 7.93
CA ARG A 76 3.50 -1.17 9.30
C ARG A 76 4.28 -2.46 9.31
N ASN A 77 5.23 -2.59 10.23
CA ASN A 77 5.86 -3.88 10.54
C ASN A 77 6.27 -3.94 12.01
N THR A 78 6.44 -5.15 12.56
CA THR A 78 6.77 -5.37 13.98
C THR A 78 7.91 -6.36 14.15
N TRP A 79 8.83 -6.03 15.05
CA TRP A 79 9.85 -6.94 15.56
C TRP A 79 9.41 -7.42 16.93
N LYS A 80 9.62 -8.71 17.22
CA LYS A 80 9.33 -9.31 18.51
C LYS A 80 10.59 -9.94 19.09
N SER A 81 10.85 -9.63 20.35
CA SER A 81 11.94 -10.22 21.09
C SER A 81 11.63 -11.70 21.38
N ARG A 82 12.67 -12.56 21.39
CA ARG A 82 12.51 -13.95 21.84
C ARG A 82 12.57 -13.98 23.36
N ALA A 83 11.60 -14.63 24.00
CA ALA A 83 11.49 -14.71 25.45
C ALA A 83 12.76 -15.21 26.17
N ALA A 84 13.59 -16.03 25.51
CA ALA A 84 14.80 -16.60 26.09
C ALA A 84 16.06 -15.73 25.97
N ASN A 85 16.05 -14.67 25.14
CA ASN A 85 17.21 -13.81 24.95
C ASN A 85 16.77 -12.45 24.38
N PRO A 86 16.41 -11.47 25.23
CA PRO A 86 16.10 -10.13 24.78
C PRO A 86 17.37 -9.49 24.23
N GLN A 87 17.52 -9.54 22.91
CA GLN A 87 18.59 -8.82 22.22
C GLN A 87 18.40 -7.33 22.49
N GLY A 88 19.49 -6.64 22.85
CA GLY A 88 19.47 -5.19 23.04
C GLY A 88 19.20 -4.41 21.75
N SER A 89 19.22 -5.10 20.60
CA SER A 89 18.95 -4.55 19.28
C SER A 89 17.80 -5.26 18.58
N PHE A 90 17.06 -4.54 17.74
CA PHE A 90 16.11 -5.10 16.80
C PHE A 90 16.66 -5.02 15.37
N THR A 91 16.22 -5.95 14.53
CA THR A 91 16.41 -5.92 13.08
C THR A 91 15.08 -6.24 12.43
N LEU A 92 14.56 -5.33 11.61
CA LEU A 92 13.28 -5.46 10.94
C LEU A 92 13.39 -5.17 9.44
N PRO A 93 12.91 -6.06 8.56
CA PRO A 93 12.82 -5.73 7.14
C PRO A 93 11.72 -4.70 6.88
N VAL A 94 12.06 -3.66 6.13
CA VAL A 94 11.12 -2.68 5.58
C VAL A 94 10.89 -3.05 4.11
N ASN A 95 9.81 -3.79 3.88
CA ASN A 95 9.39 -4.27 2.55
C ASN A 95 8.47 -3.27 1.85
N TYR A 96 8.75 -1.98 2.02
CA TYR A 96 8.04 -0.89 1.38
C TYR A 96 9.07 0.03 0.75
N PRO A 97 9.29 -0.06 -0.58
CA PRO A 97 10.20 0.82 -1.27
C PRO A 97 9.78 2.28 -1.07
N LEU A 98 10.68 3.13 -0.59
CA LEU A 98 10.38 4.55 -0.43
C LEU A 98 10.58 5.27 -1.75
N ARG A 99 9.73 6.25 -2.09
CA ARG A 99 9.95 7.05 -3.30
C ARG A 99 11.17 7.95 -3.10
N GLY A 100 12.01 8.04 -4.14
CA GLY A 100 13.16 8.94 -4.11
C GLY A 100 12.75 10.41 -4.19
N ASN A 101 13.58 11.29 -3.64
CA ASN A 101 13.33 12.74 -3.55
C ASN A 101 12.09 13.12 -2.72
N GLU A 102 11.62 12.24 -1.84
CA GLU A 102 10.50 12.50 -0.94
C GLU A 102 10.96 12.49 0.52
N LYS A 103 10.05 12.90 1.41
CA LYS A 103 10.26 12.90 2.85
C LYS A 103 9.20 12.03 3.51
N TYR A 104 9.60 11.27 4.53
CA TYR A 104 8.72 10.36 5.25
C TYR A 104 8.83 10.62 6.75
N THR A 105 7.73 10.36 7.45
CA THR A 105 7.70 10.39 8.92
C THR A 105 7.67 8.95 9.44
N PHE A 106 8.55 8.63 10.37
CA PHE A 106 8.64 7.33 11.02
C PHE A 106 8.17 7.45 12.46
N LEU A 107 7.33 6.51 12.89
CA LEU A 107 6.97 6.33 14.29
C LEU A 107 7.46 4.96 14.74
N ILE A 108 8.34 4.94 15.73
CA ILE A 108 8.92 3.73 16.30
C ILE A 108 8.39 3.59 17.71
N ASN A 109 7.54 2.59 17.92
CA ASN A 109 6.87 2.32 19.18
C ASN A 109 7.54 1.15 19.90
N TYR A 110 7.87 1.34 21.17
CA TYR A 110 8.52 0.35 22.02
C TYR A 110 7.53 -0.20 23.04
N TYR A 111 7.34 -1.52 23.05
CA TYR A 111 6.40 -2.18 23.93
C TYR A 111 7.12 -3.11 24.90
N ARG A 112 6.76 -3.02 26.17
CA ARG A 112 7.23 -3.89 27.25
C ARG A 112 6.11 -4.77 27.77
N GLN A 113 6.45 -5.88 28.41
CA GLN A 113 5.43 -6.73 29.03
C GLN A 113 4.58 -5.91 30.01
N ALA A 114 3.26 -5.94 29.82
CA ALA A 114 2.35 -5.24 30.70
C ALA A 114 2.40 -5.88 32.09
N SER A 115 2.60 -5.06 33.13
CA SER A 115 2.58 -5.56 34.50
C SER A 115 1.19 -6.09 34.86
N ALA A 116 1.13 -7.05 35.79
CA ALA A 116 -0.14 -7.57 36.31
C ALA A 116 -1.03 -6.47 36.93
N ARG A 117 -0.45 -5.34 37.37
CA ARG A 117 -1.21 -4.17 37.84
C ARG A 117 -1.84 -3.42 36.67
N GLN A 118 -1.09 -3.16 35.60
CA GLN A 118 -1.60 -2.49 34.39
C GLN A 118 -2.70 -3.31 33.71
N GLN A 119 -2.51 -4.63 33.58
CA GLN A 119 -3.52 -5.52 33.00
C GLN A 119 -4.83 -5.50 33.81
N ARG A 120 -4.75 -5.62 35.15
CA ARG A 120 -5.93 -5.51 36.02
C ARG A 120 -6.59 -4.14 35.97
N GLN A 121 -5.83 -3.08 35.77
CA GLN A 121 -6.39 -1.74 35.61
C GLN A 121 -7.12 -1.59 34.27
N LEU A 122 -6.50 -2.03 33.18
CA LEU A 122 -7.10 -2.05 31.84
C LEU A 122 -8.42 -2.84 31.85
N LEU A 123 -8.40 -4.06 32.40
CA LEU A 123 -9.61 -4.88 32.52
C LEU A 123 -10.72 -4.21 33.32
N ARG A 124 -10.40 -3.58 34.45
CA ARG A 124 -11.39 -2.84 35.24
C ARG A 124 -11.98 -1.67 34.47
N GLN A 125 -11.16 -0.94 33.72
CA GLN A 125 -11.61 0.20 32.91
C GLN A 125 -12.49 -0.25 31.74
N LEU A 126 -12.08 -1.28 30.99
CA LEU A 126 -12.86 -1.86 29.91
C LEU A 126 -14.20 -2.40 30.41
N ASN A 127 -14.18 -3.21 31.46
CA ASN A 127 -15.41 -3.78 32.02
C ASN A 127 -16.35 -2.68 32.54
N ALA A 128 -15.82 -1.65 33.19
CA ALA A 128 -16.64 -0.52 33.65
C ALA A 128 -17.27 0.26 32.48
N ALA A 129 -16.49 0.53 31.43
CA ALA A 129 -16.99 1.23 30.23
C ALA A 129 -18.06 0.41 29.50
N LEU A 130 -17.81 -0.88 29.29
CA LEU A 130 -18.75 -1.80 28.64
C LEU A 130 -20.02 -1.98 29.47
N ASN A 131 -19.90 -2.21 30.79
CA ASN A 131 -21.06 -2.33 31.67
C ASN A 131 -21.91 -1.05 31.65
N SER A 132 -21.26 0.13 31.74
CA SER A 132 -21.97 1.41 31.65
C SER A 132 -22.66 1.60 30.31
N TYR A 133 -22.02 1.22 29.19
CA TYR A 133 -22.63 1.28 27.87
C TYR A 133 -23.84 0.36 27.76
N ILE A 134 -23.70 -0.89 28.23
CA ILE A 134 -24.77 -1.89 28.27
C ILE A 134 -25.95 -1.33 29.09
N ASP A 135 -25.71 -0.86 30.32
CA ASP A 135 -26.77 -0.32 31.20
C ASP A 135 -27.57 0.82 30.57
N GLN A 136 -26.88 1.70 29.85
CA GLN A 136 -27.52 2.84 29.18
C GLN A 136 -28.27 2.43 27.91
N SER A 137 -27.99 1.25 27.35
CA SER A 137 -28.49 0.84 26.04
C SER A 137 -29.84 0.12 26.09
N PHE A 138 -30.35 -0.23 27.27
CA PHE A 138 -31.68 -0.86 27.41
C PHE A 138 -32.75 0.15 27.85
N VAL A 139 -33.96 -0.07 27.35
CA VAL A 139 -35.18 0.57 27.84
C VAL A 139 -36.10 -0.53 28.36
N VAL A 140 -36.26 -0.59 29.68
CA VAL A 140 -37.10 -1.58 30.33
C VAL A 140 -38.51 -1.02 30.46
N SER A 141 -39.46 -1.63 29.75
CA SER A 141 -40.89 -1.30 29.82
C SER A 141 -41.64 -2.31 30.69
N ARG A 142 -42.92 -2.05 30.99
CA ARG A 142 -43.77 -2.97 31.77
C ARG A 142 -43.96 -4.37 31.12
N SER A 143 -43.78 -4.46 29.80
CA SER A 143 -44.14 -5.64 28.99
C SER A 143 -42.98 -6.21 28.15
N SER A 144 -41.93 -5.44 27.91
CA SER A 144 -40.79 -5.82 27.06
C SER A 144 -39.52 -5.11 27.47
N VAL A 145 -38.39 -5.69 27.07
CA VAL A 145 -37.09 -5.02 27.07
C VAL A 145 -36.80 -4.65 25.62
N ALA A 146 -36.47 -3.39 25.37
CA ALA A 146 -36.10 -2.92 24.03
C ALA A 146 -34.68 -2.33 24.08
N LEU A 147 -33.92 -2.54 23.02
CA LEU A 147 -32.63 -1.87 22.84
C LEU A 147 -32.83 -0.46 22.30
N ARG A 148 -31.99 0.49 22.73
CA ARG A 148 -31.94 1.83 22.14
C ARG A 148 -31.38 1.85 20.73
N LYS A 149 -30.55 0.86 20.39
CA LYS A 149 -29.93 0.69 19.07
C LYS A 149 -30.12 -0.75 18.60
N HIS A 150 -30.01 -0.98 17.29
CA HIS A 150 -30.03 -2.32 16.74
C HIS A 150 -28.89 -3.19 17.33
N PRO A 151 -29.09 -4.49 17.63
CA PRO A 151 -28.08 -5.40 18.20
C PRO A 151 -26.70 -5.31 17.53
N ARG A 152 -26.68 -5.31 16.19
CA ARG A 152 -25.43 -5.19 15.40
C ARG A 152 -24.68 -3.88 15.66
N ASN A 153 -25.39 -2.77 15.81
CA ASN A 153 -24.78 -1.47 16.09
C ASN A 153 -24.25 -1.43 17.52
N MET A 154 -24.94 -2.06 18.48
CA MET A 154 -24.44 -2.19 19.84
C MET A 154 -23.16 -3.02 19.89
N ARG A 155 -23.10 -4.13 19.17
CA ARG A 155 -21.85 -4.91 19.04
C ARG A 155 -20.72 -4.06 18.47
N SER A 156 -21.00 -3.29 17.42
CA SER A 156 -20.01 -2.38 16.82
C SER A 156 -19.53 -1.31 17.80
N ASP A 157 -20.42 -0.68 18.56
CA ASP A 157 -20.06 0.30 19.58
C ASP A 157 -19.21 -0.34 20.69
N MET A 158 -19.57 -1.54 21.14
CA MET A 158 -18.77 -2.29 22.13
C MET A 158 -17.39 -2.65 21.59
N ASN A 159 -17.29 -3.07 20.32
CA ASN A 159 -15.99 -3.32 19.67
C ASN A 159 -15.13 -2.05 19.70
N ALA A 160 -15.69 -0.90 19.33
CA ALA A 160 -14.99 0.38 19.35
C ALA A 160 -14.50 0.78 20.75
N ILE A 161 -15.28 0.49 21.81
CA ILE A 161 -14.86 0.72 23.20
C ILE A 161 -13.60 -0.11 23.53
N VAL A 162 -13.58 -1.38 23.14
CA VAL A 162 -12.44 -2.28 23.37
C VAL A 162 -11.23 -1.84 22.55
N GLU A 163 -11.40 -1.60 21.26
CA GLU A 163 -10.33 -1.12 20.36
C GLU A 163 -9.69 0.16 20.89
N GLN A 164 -10.49 1.13 21.33
CA GLN A 164 -10.00 2.37 21.91
C GLN A 164 -9.24 2.15 23.23
N GLY A 165 -9.73 1.24 24.09
CA GLY A 165 -9.03 0.89 25.34
C GLY A 165 -7.72 0.14 25.10
N LEU A 166 -7.61 -0.58 23.99
CA LEU A 166 -6.42 -1.34 23.60
C LEU A 166 -5.41 -0.53 22.78
N LEU A 167 -5.66 0.76 22.52
CA LEU A 167 -4.81 1.59 21.66
C LEU A 167 -3.32 1.53 22.05
N LEU A 168 -3.03 1.51 23.35
CA LEU A 168 -1.67 1.46 23.93
C LEU A 168 -1.15 0.04 24.20
N TYR A 169 -1.90 -1.00 23.81
CA TYR A 169 -1.59 -2.39 24.10
C TYR A 169 -1.49 -3.22 22.81
N ARG A 170 -0.57 -4.17 22.79
CA ARG A 170 -0.39 -5.12 21.68
C ARG A 170 -0.18 -6.53 22.21
N SER A 171 -0.61 -7.53 21.46
CA SER A 171 -0.39 -8.92 21.83
C SER A 171 0.97 -9.41 21.36
N HIS A 172 1.75 -10.03 22.24
CA HIS A 172 3.02 -10.66 21.88
C HIS A 172 2.83 -11.84 20.91
N ILE A 173 1.66 -12.49 20.91
CA ILE A 173 1.39 -13.70 20.11
C ILE A 173 0.55 -13.45 18.84
N ASN A 174 0.38 -12.19 18.41
CA ASN A 174 -0.52 -11.83 17.29
C ASN A 174 -1.99 -12.22 17.55
N TYR A 175 -2.39 -12.33 18.82
CA TYR A 175 -3.79 -12.48 19.16
C TYR A 175 -4.40 -11.08 19.20
N GLU A 176 -5.10 -10.70 18.13
CA GLU A 176 -5.78 -9.41 17.99
C GLU A 176 -7.26 -9.54 18.36
N PHE A 177 -7.86 -8.43 18.78
CA PHE A 177 -9.27 -8.41 19.13
C PHE A 177 -10.05 -8.16 17.84
N ASP A 178 -10.62 -9.22 17.28
CA ASP A 178 -11.39 -9.17 16.02
C ASP A 178 -12.86 -8.73 16.24
N GLY A 179 -13.20 -8.35 17.47
CA GLY A 179 -14.56 -8.02 17.88
C GLY A 179 -15.21 -9.09 18.75
N PHE A 180 -16.34 -8.71 19.35
CA PHE A 180 -17.20 -9.61 20.11
C PHE A 180 -17.81 -10.70 19.23
N SER A 181 -17.94 -11.89 19.80
CA SER A 181 -18.43 -13.07 19.09
C SER A 181 -19.89 -12.96 18.64
N ASP A 182 -20.33 -13.90 17.79
CA ASP A 182 -21.74 -14.02 17.43
C ASP A 182 -22.60 -14.46 18.63
N ILE A 183 -22.02 -15.06 19.67
CA ILE A 183 -22.76 -15.41 20.90
C ILE A 183 -23.22 -14.13 21.63
N VAL A 184 -22.38 -13.09 21.65
CA VAL A 184 -22.76 -11.76 22.17
C VAL A 184 -23.91 -11.19 21.34
N LEU A 185 -23.83 -11.32 20.01
CA LEU A 185 -24.87 -10.82 19.10
C LEU A 185 -26.20 -11.55 19.32
N ASP A 186 -26.19 -12.88 19.37
CA ASP A 186 -27.36 -13.71 19.64
C ASP A 186 -28.00 -13.34 20.97
N LYS A 187 -27.18 -13.10 22.01
CA LYS A 187 -27.67 -12.69 23.32
C LYS A 187 -28.34 -11.31 23.27
N LEU A 188 -27.77 -10.35 22.55
CA LEU A 188 -28.38 -9.04 22.32
C LEU A 188 -29.73 -9.17 21.59
N GLU A 189 -29.81 -10.01 20.56
CA GLU A 189 -31.04 -10.28 19.81
C GLU A 189 -32.11 -10.95 20.68
N GLN A 190 -31.73 -11.90 21.53
CA GLN A 190 -32.61 -12.55 22.49
C GLN A 190 -33.21 -11.54 23.48
N ILE A 191 -32.38 -10.63 24.02
CA ILE A 191 -32.85 -9.61 24.96
C ILE A 191 -33.77 -8.60 24.26
N ASN A 192 -33.44 -8.19 23.03
CA ASN A 192 -34.28 -7.29 22.23
C ASN A 192 -35.67 -7.87 21.92
N ASN A 193 -35.75 -9.18 21.72
CA ASN A 193 -37.01 -9.89 21.42
C ASN A 193 -37.73 -10.38 22.68
N LEU A 194 -37.27 -10.00 23.87
CA LEU A 194 -37.74 -10.54 25.14
C LEU A 194 -39.10 -9.97 25.54
N ARG A 195 -40.10 -10.85 25.61
CA ARG A 195 -41.45 -10.52 26.07
C ARG A 195 -41.64 -10.91 27.54
N LEU A 196 -41.74 -9.92 28.43
CA LEU A 196 -41.82 -10.12 29.89
C LEU A 196 -43.11 -10.81 30.35
N ARG A 197 -44.18 -10.81 29.52
CA ARG A 197 -45.41 -11.58 29.81
C ARG A 197 -45.18 -13.09 29.90
N LYS A 198 -44.17 -13.64 29.20
CA LYS A 198 -43.86 -15.07 29.21
C LYS A 198 -42.90 -15.48 30.33
N ALA A 199 -42.24 -14.52 30.99
CA ALA A 199 -41.24 -14.75 32.03
C ALA A 199 -41.82 -15.35 33.33
N ARG A 200 -43.13 -15.24 33.55
CA ARG A 200 -43.84 -15.76 34.74
C ARG A 200 -43.64 -17.26 34.98
N ARG A 201 -43.28 -18.04 33.95
CA ARG A 201 -43.06 -19.50 34.07
C ARG A 201 -41.63 -19.91 34.43
N ASN A 202 -40.67 -18.99 34.34
CA ASN A 202 -39.24 -19.33 34.42
C ASN A 202 -38.56 -18.88 35.73
N ILE A 203 -39.22 -18.06 36.55
CA ILE A 203 -38.71 -17.63 37.86
C ILE A 203 -39.59 -18.20 38.96
N VAL A 204 -38.97 -18.83 39.96
CA VAL A 204 -39.61 -19.19 41.23
C VAL A 204 -39.93 -17.90 41.97
N ALA A 205 -41.19 -17.47 41.93
CA ALA A 205 -41.65 -16.32 42.70
C ALA A 205 -41.55 -16.65 44.20
N ALA A 206 -40.82 -15.85 44.97
CA ALA A 206 -40.89 -15.92 46.42
C ALA A 206 -42.30 -15.50 46.88
N GLU A 207 -42.83 -16.16 47.92
CA GLU A 207 -44.16 -15.84 48.45
C GLU A 207 -44.22 -14.34 48.85
N GLY A 208 -45.09 -13.59 48.17
CA GLY A 208 -45.35 -12.16 48.46
C GLY A 208 -44.72 -11.13 47.52
N GLU A 209 -43.94 -11.51 46.50
CA GLU A 209 -43.40 -10.54 45.53
C GLU A 209 -44.46 -10.07 44.50
N ASP A 210 -44.51 -8.76 44.24
CA ASP A 210 -45.40 -8.17 43.23
C ASP A 210 -45.04 -8.64 41.81
N ASN A 211 -46.04 -8.83 40.95
CA ASN A 211 -45.84 -9.29 39.57
C ASN A 211 -44.94 -8.34 38.75
N GLN A 212 -44.87 -7.06 39.14
CA GLN A 212 -44.03 -6.07 38.49
C GLN A 212 -42.55 -6.25 38.86
N THR A 213 -42.23 -6.58 40.11
CA THR A 213 -40.84 -6.78 40.57
C THR A 213 -40.23 -8.03 39.95
N VAL A 214 -40.98 -9.13 39.83
CA VAL A 214 -40.51 -10.37 39.19
C VAL A 214 -40.12 -10.17 37.72
N ARG A 215 -40.87 -9.34 36.98
CA ARG A 215 -40.55 -9.04 35.56
C ARG A 215 -39.31 -8.17 35.41
N LEU A 216 -39.16 -7.17 36.27
CA LEU A 216 -37.98 -6.30 36.27
C LEU A 216 -36.73 -7.11 36.64
N LYS A 217 -36.85 -8.02 37.62
CA LYS A 217 -35.79 -8.94 38.02
C LYS A 217 -35.35 -9.85 36.87
N TYR A 218 -36.29 -10.45 36.13
CA TYR A 218 -35.95 -11.25 34.95
C TYR A 218 -35.20 -10.46 33.87
N ALA A 219 -35.64 -9.22 33.59
CA ALA A 219 -34.96 -8.35 32.63
C ALA A 219 -33.52 -8.04 33.08
N GLN A 220 -33.33 -7.74 34.37
CA GLN A 220 -32.02 -7.49 34.96
C GLN A 220 -31.13 -8.74 34.89
N GLU A 221 -31.64 -9.93 35.20
CA GLU A 221 -30.87 -11.18 35.10
C GLU A 221 -30.34 -11.42 33.67
N GLN A 222 -31.13 -11.11 32.64
CA GLN A 222 -30.69 -11.27 31.25
C GLN A 222 -29.63 -10.24 30.84
N ILE A 223 -29.74 -9.01 31.34
CA ILE A 223 -28.73 -7.95 31.12
C ILE A 223 -27.43 -8.30 31.85
N GLU A 224 -27.51 -8.77 33.10
CA GLU A 224 -26.33 -9.21 33.86
C GLU A 224 -25.65 -10.41 33.19
N ALA A 225 -26.42 -11.37 32.64
CA ALA A 225 -25.85 -12.47 31.86
C ALA A 225 -25.08 -11.99 30.63
N LEU A 226 -25.58 -10.96 29.93
CA LEU A 226 -24.86 -10.33 28.82
C LEU A 226 -23.57 -9.66 29.30
N LYS A 227 -23.60 -8.91 30.41
CA LYS A 227 -22.39 -8.30 30.99
C LYS A 227 -21.34 -9.35 31.33
N VAL A 228 -21.74 -10.45 31.97
CA VAL A 228 -20.82 -11.55 32.29
C VAL A 228 -20.15 -12.09 31.03
N LEU A 229 -20.95 -12.34 29.97
CA LEU A 229 -20.45 -12.87 28.71
C LEU A 229 -19.45 -11.91 28.04
N VAL A 230 -19.80 -10.63 27.93
CA VAL A 230 -18.93 -9.57 27.40
C VAL A 230 -17.63 -9.47 28.19
N ASN A 231 -17.71 -9.43 29.53
CA ASN A 231 -16.54 -9.33 30.39
C ASN A 231 -15.64 -10.59 30.30
N GLN A 232 -16.21 -11.77 30.07
CA GLN A 232 -15.45 -13.00 29.88
C GLN A 232 -14.67 -12.99 28.55
N GLU A 233 -15.29 -12.55 27.45
CA GLU A 233 -14.60 -12.43 26.16
C GLU A 233 -13.44 -11.42 26.22
N VAL A 234 -13.67 -10.26 26.86
CA VAL A 234 -12.60 -9.27 27.09
C VAL A 234 -11.50 -9.82 27.99
N ALA A 235 -11.86 -10.56 29.05
CA ALA A 235 -10.89 -11.19 29.93
C ALA A 235 -9.99 -12.19 29.20
N GLN A 236 -10.56 -13.00 28.30
CA GLN A 236 -9.79 -13.93 27.47
C GLN A 236 -8.74 -13.18 26.64
N TYR A 237 -9.11 -12.04 26.06
CA TYR A 237 -8.18 -11.19 25.31
C TYR A 237 -7.10 -10.58 26.20
N ALA A 238 -7.48 -9.95 27.32
CA ALA A 238 -6.54 -9.25 28.17
C ALA A 238 -5.58 -10.18 28.93
N ASN A 239 -5.96 -11.45 29.10
CA ASN A 239 -5.12 -12.49 29.66
C ASN A 239 -4.08 -13.02 28.66
N ALA A 240 -4.16 -12.66 27.37
CA ALA A 240 -3.08 -12.90 26.44
C ALA A 240 -1.82 -12.16 26.89
N GLN A 241 -0.65 -12.55 26.38
CA GLN A 241 0.63 -11.90 26.68
C GLN A 241 0.65 -10.46 26.13
N LEU A 242 0.03 -9.54 26.85
CA LEU A 242 -0.09 -8.14 26.47
C LEU A 242 1.22 -7.40 26.73
N LEU A 243 1.60 -6.59 25.75
CA LEU A 243 2.67 -5.62 25.82
C LEU A 243 2.04 -4.22 25.87
N ALA A 244 2.54 -3.38 26.76
CA ALA A 244 2.13 -1.99 26.90
C ALA A 244 3.15 -1.07 26.23
N LEU A 245 2.65 -0.07 25.51
CA LEU A 245 3.46 1.00 24.93
C LEU A 245 4.18 1.73 26.07
N THR A 246 5.51 1.75 26.00
CA THR A 246 6.36 2.40 27.01
C THR A 246 7.01 3.65 26.46
N ASP A 247 7.41 3.63 25.19
CA ASP A 247 8.04 4.77 24.55
C ASP A 247 7.68 4.82 23.06
N SER A 248 7.77 6.01 22.49
CA SER A 248 7.51 6.26 21.08
C SER A 248 8.45 7.36 20.56
N LYS A 249 9.19 7.06 19.49
CA LYS A 249 10.06 8.00 18.81
C LYS A 249 9.46 8.36 17.46
N LYS A 250 9.22 9.67 17.28
CA LYS A 250 8.73 10.24 16.03
C LYS A 250 9.86 10.96 15.32
N ILE A 251 10.19 10.50 14.11
CA ILE A 251 11.19 11.11 13.23
C ILE A 251 10.43 11.71 12.06
N THR A 252 10.38 13.04 11.98
CA THR A 252 9.61 13.76 10.97
C THR A 252 10.46 14.12 9.77
N ASP A 253 9.82 14.12 8.59
CA ASP A 253 10.38 14.71 7.37
C ASP A 253 11.76 14.21 6.96
N TYR A 254 12.01 12.92 7.19
CA TYR A 254 13.28 12.30 6.88
C TYR A 254 13.40 12.04 5.37
N ALA A 255 14.45 12.58 4.76
CA ALA A 255 14.61 12.56 3.31
C ALA A 255 15.09 11.20 2.78
N THR A 256 14.61 10.84 1.59
CA THR A 256 15.11 9.69 0.85
C THR A 256 16.22 10.07 -0.12
N ALA A 257 17.01 9.08 -0.53
CA ALA A 257 18.06 9.25 -1.52
C ALA A 257 17.50 9.85 -2.81
N LYS A 258 18.29 10.73 -3.42
CA LYS A 258 17.89 11.39 -4.66
C LYS A 258 17.86 10.38 -5.79
N THR A 259 16.70 10.17 -6.39
CA THR A 259 16.59 9.36 -7.60
C THR A 259 16.68 10.26 -8.82
N ARG A 260 17.41 9.80 -9.84
CA ARG A 260 17.66 10.57 -11.05
C ARG A 260 16.40 10.58 -11.92
N ASN A 261 15.99 11.76 -12.35
CA ASN A 261 15.02 11.88 -13.44
C ASN A 261 15.76 11.60 -14.75
N VAL A 262 15.34 10.53 -15.44
CA VAL A 262 15.95 10.09 -16.69
C VAL A 262 14.96 10.35 -17.81
N ILE A 263 15.45 10.99 -18.87
CA ILE A 263 14.74 11.10 -20.13
C ILE A 263 15.42 10.13 -21.09
N ALA A 264 14.64 9.21 -21.64
CA ALA A 264 15.16 8.23 -22.58
C ALA A 264 15.07 8.77 -23.99
N LEU A 265 16.19 8.73 -24.71
CA LEU A 265 16.20 8.98 -26.15
C LEU A 265 16.06 7.64 -26.87
N ASN A 266 15.09 7.54 -27.77
CA ASN A 266 14.87 6.34 -28.56
C ASN A 266 15.30 6.60 -30.01
N ILE A 267 16.17 5.75 -30.55
CA ILE A 267 16.56 5.76 -31.97
C ILE A 267 16.25 4.39 -32.52
N GLY A 268 15.54 4.35 -33.64
CA GLY A 268 15.03 3.10 -34.16
C GLY A 268 14.72 3.13 -35.64
N TYR A 269 14.17 2.02 -36.08
CA TYR A 269 13.66 1.83 -37.43
C TYR A 269 12.22 1.36 -37.33
N GLY A 270 11.32 1.96 -38.09
CA GLY A 270 9.90 1.66 -38.00
C GLY A 270 9.19 1.75 -39.32
N GLY A 271 8.10 0.99 -39.41
CA GLY A 271 7.22 0.91 -40.55
C GLY A 271 5.91 1.63 -40.26
N VAL A 272 5.40 2.32 -41.28
CA VAL A 272 4.08 2.93 -41.27
C VAL A 272 3.22 2.21 -42.30
N TYR A 273 2.06 1.75 -41.85
CA TYR A 273 1.10 1.07 -42.72
C TYR A 273 0.34 2.10 -43.55
N TYR A 274 0.27 1.89 -44.87
CA TYR A 274 -0.46 2.79 -45.77
C TYR A 274 -1.85 2.25 -46.11
N SER A 275 -1.90 1.06 -46.73
CA SER A 275 -3.12 0.36 -47.16
C SER A 275 -2.79 -1.06 -47.61
N GLY A 276 -3.78 -1.97 -47.63
CA GLY A 276 -3.64 -3.33 -48.16
C GLY A 276 -4.19 -4.45 -47.27
N ASP A 277 -4.56 -5.55 -47.90
CA ASP A 277 -4.93 -6.84 -47.26
C ASP A 277 -3.70 -7.74 -47.06
N PHE A 278 -3.86 -8.92 -46.43
CA PHE A 278 -2.76 -9.85 -46.14
C PHE A 278 -1.89 -10.24 -47.37
N GLU A 279 -2.43 -10.11 -48.59
CA GLU A 279 -1.73 -10.44 -49.83
C GLU A 279 -1.05 -9.24 -50.51
N ASN A 280 -1.49 -8.00 -50.22
CA ASN A 280 -1.01 -6.77 -50.88
C ASN A 280 -0.72 -5.66 -49.86
N PHE A 281 0.25 -5.91 -48.99
CA PHE A 281 0.62 -4.99 -47.90
C PHE A 281 1.52 -3.84 -48.38
N SER A 282 1.01 -2.61 -48.39
CA SER A 282 1.81 -1.40 -48.64
C SER A 282 2.26 -0.76 -47.33
N SER A 283 3.58 -0.64 -47.16
CA SER A 283 4.20 0.03 -46.02
C SER A 283 5.46 0.77 -46.44
N ALA A 284 5.73 1.89 -45.77
CA ALA A 284 7.00 2.59 -45.88
C ALA A 284 7.76 2.42 -44.58
N THR A 285 9.09 2.36 -44.67
CA THR A 285 9.95 2.23 -43.49
C THR A 285 11.00 3.33 -43.48
N ALA A 286 11.29 3.85 -42.29
CA ALA A 286 12.31 4.87 -42.14
C ALA A 286 12.90 4.85 -40.72
N PRO A 287 14.13 5.37 -40.56
CA PRO A 287 14.71 5.58 -39.25
C PRO A 287 13.97 6.72 -38.53
N TYR A 288 13.77 6.58 -37.22
CA TYR A 288 13.14 7.58 -36.37
C TYR A 288 13.95 7.83 -35.10
N ALA A 289 13.76 9.02 -34.53
CA ALA A 289 14.32 9.40 -33.24
C ALA A 289 13.28 10.14 -32.40
N GLY A 290 13.34 10.00 -31.08
CA GLY A 290 12.42 10.70 -30.18
C GLY A 290 12.81 10.60 -28.72
N ILE A 291 11.81 10.87 -27.88
CA ILE A 291 11.91 10.80 -26.44
C ILE A 291 10.88 9.79 -25.92
N SER A 292 11.28 8.99 -24.95
CA SER A 292 10.41 8.08 -24.22
C SER A 292 10.30 8.47 -22.74
N ILE A 293 9.07 8.44 -22.23
CA ILE A 293 8.75 8.66 -20.83
C ILE A 293 8.18 7.36 -20.27
N PRO A 294 8.82 6.74 -19.27
CA PRO A 294 8.32 5.50 -18.68
C PRO A 294 6.99 5.73 -17.96
N LEU A 295 6.05 4.80 -18.11
CA LEU A 295 4.73 4.88 -17.47
C LEU A 295 4.74 4.45 -16.01
N GLY A 296 5.75 3.69 -15.59
CA GLY A 296 5.90 3.24 -14.21
C GLY A 296 7.35 2.93 -13.86
N LYS A 297 7.67 3.00 -12.57
CA LYS A 297 8.95 2.51 -12.03
C LYS A 297 8.77 1.10 -11.50
N ALA A 298 9.79 0.25 -11.65
CA ALA A 298 9.72 -1.17 -11.24
C ALA A 298 9.28 -1.41 -9.78
N PRO A 299 9.70 -0.60 -8.77
CA PRO A 299 9.28 -0.82 -7.39
C PRO A 299 7.81 -0.48 -7.09
N PHE A 300 7.14 0.28 -7.98
CA PHE A 300 5.82 0.88 -7.70
C PHE A 300 4.73 0.50 -8.70
N SER A 301 5.06 -0.27 -9.73
CA SER A 301 4.14 -0.59 -10.81
C SER A 301 4.28 -2.05 -11.22
N SER A 302 3.26 -2.60 -11.86
CA SER A 302 3.29 -3.99 -12.32
C SER A 302 4.43 -4.22 -13.32
N ALA A 303 4.81 -5.49 -13.51
CA ALA A 303 5.84 -5.88 -14.47
C ALA A 303 5.56 -5.36 -15.90
N PHE A 304 4.28 -5.23 -16.24
CA PHE A 304 3.87 -4.63 -17.52
C PHE A 304 4.12 -3.12 -17.53
N TRP A 305 3.55 -2.36 -16.59
CA TRP A 305 3.64 -0.89 -16.59
C TRP A 305 5.06 -0.36 -16.38
N SER A 306 5.90 -1.08 -15.61
CA SER A 306 7.31 -0.74 -15.41
C SER A 306 8.16 -0.88 -16.69
N ARG A 307 7.69 -1.66 -17.66
CA ARG A 307 8.31 -1.86 -18.98
C ARG A 307 7.65 -1.04 -20.08
N SER A 308 6.52 -0.41 -19.79
CA SER A 308 5.75 0.40 -20.73
C SER A 308 6.16 1.87 -20.68
N SER A 309 5.97 2.57 -21.79
CA SER A 309 6.34 3.97 -21.98
C SER A 309 5.47 4.64 -23.02
N ILE A 310 5.38 5.96 -22.94
CA ILE A 310 4.90 6.78 -24.05
C ILE A 310 6.14 7.33 -24.75
N SER A 311 6.16 7.22 -26.07
CA SER A 311 7.23 7.72 -26.91
C SER A 311 6.67 8.67 -27.96
N ALA A 312 7.36 9.77 -28.19
CA ALA A 312 7.03 10.72 -29.23
C ALA A 312 8.30 11.19 -29.92
N GLY A 313 8.23 11.41 -31.23
CA GLY A 313 9.39 11.82 -32.00
C GLY A 313 9.10 12.03 -33.47
N VAL A 314 10.16 12.04 -34.26
CA VAL A 314 10.12 12.33 -35.69
C VAL A 314 10.87 11.27 -36.48
N PHE A 315 10.39 10.99 -37.68
CA PHE A 315 11.17 10.22 -38.65
C PHE A 315 12.28 11.10 -39.23
N LEU A 316 13.46 10.52 -39.41
CA LEU A 316 14.64 11.23 -39.94
C LEU A 316 14.59 11.36 -41.47
N LYS A 317 13.73 10.56 -42.11
CA LYS A 317 13.47 10.58 -43.56
C LYS A 317 11.97 10.69 -43.82
N ASN A 318 11.62 11.16 -45.02
CA ASN A 318 10.24 11.09 -45.50
C ASN A 318 9.89 9.64 -45.83
N LEU A 319 8.60 9.33 -45.82
CA LEU A 319 8.10 7.97 -46.07
C LEU A 319 7.66 7.86 -47.53
N GLU A 320 8.30 6.98 -48.27
CA GLU A 320 8.03 6.73 -49.68
C GLU A 320 7.14 5.49 -49.78
N PHE A 321 5.86 5.68 -50.14
CA PHE A 321 4.89 4.59 -50.28
C PHE A 321 4.81 4.05 -51.71
N SER A 322 5.15 4.88 -52.70
CA SER A 322 5.32 4.55 -54.13
C SER A 322 6.14 5.67 -54.82
N GLU A 323 6.54 5.48 -56.08
CA GLU A 323 7.39 6.44 -56.84
C GLU A 323 6.84 7.89 -56.84
N ASP A 324 5.52 8.06 -56.81
CA ASP A 324 4.84 9.38 -56.80
C ASP A 324 4.18 9.75 -55.46
N ASN A 325 4.36 8.94 -54.40
CA ASN A 325 3.67 9.15 -53.12
C ASN A 325 4.66 9.23 -51.95
N VAL A 326 5.19 10.44 -51.76
CA VAL A 326 6.05 10.79 -50.63
C VAL A 326 5.21 11.47 -49.54
N ALA A 327 5.21 10.88 -48.36
CA ALA A 327 4.59 11.45 -47.18
C ALA A 327 5.62 12.16 -46.30
N THR A 328 5.33 13.41 -46.00
CA THR A 328 6.08 14.26 -45.07
C THR A 328 5.28 14.42 -43.77
N GLY A 329 5.57 15.44 -42.97
CA GLY A 329 4.76 15.73 -41.79
C GLY A 329 4.64 17.23 -41.51
N PRO A 330 3.62 17.62 -40.73
CA PRO A 330 3.09 18.98 -40.72
C PRO A 330 3.96 20.01 -39.99
N LEU A 331 4.77 19.59 -39.03
CA LEU A 331 5.48 20.52 -38.14
C LEU A 331 6.91 20.82 -38.59
N VAL A 332 7.68 19.79 -38.95
CA VAL A 332 9.11 19.90 -39.27
C VAL A 332 9.45 19.37 -40.66
N LYS A 333 8.45 19.30 -41.55
CA LYS A 333 8.55 18.62 -42.86
C LYS A 333 9.03 17.17 -42.75
N ARG A 334 8.76 16.55 -41.60
CA ARG A 334 9.05 15.14 -41.30
C ARG A 334 7.85 14.52 -40.60
N PRO A 335 7.55 13.24 -40.88
CA PRO A 335 6.52 12.50 -40.14
C PRO A 335 6.76 12.53 -38.63
N VAL A 336 5.71 12.79 -37.86
CA VAL A 336 5.74 12.82 -36.39
C VAL A 336 4.99 11.60 -35.86
N TYR A 337 5.55 10.89 -34.89
CA TYR A 337 4.91 9.72 -34.30
C TYR A 337 4.61 9.90 -32.81
N LEU A 338 3.55 9.22 -32.36
CA LEU A 338 3.21 9.00 -30.96
C LEU A 338 2.94 7.51 -30.78
N ALA A 339 3.67 6.86 -29.88
CA ALA A 339 3.60 5.42 -29.71
C ALA A 339 3.71 4.98 -28.26
N LEU A 340 3.04 3.88 -27.95
CA LEU A 340 3.26 3.12 -26.72
C LEU A 340 4.43 2.16 -26.95
N GLY A 341 5.47 2.31 -26.15
CA GLY A 341 6.67 1.49 -26.20
C GLY A 341 6.69 0.47 -25.09
N TYR A 342 7.03 -0.78 -25.40
CA TYR A 342 7.26 -1.86 -24.44
C TYR A 342 8.70 -2.37 -24.50
N ARG A 343 9.36 -2.46 -23.35
CA ARG A 343 10.75 -2.90 -23.20
C ARG A 343 10.83 -4.43 -23.22
N ALA A 344 11.17 -4.99 -24.37
CA ALA A 344 11.35 -6.43 -24.56
C ALA A 344 12.70 -6.94 -24.00
N LEU A 345 13.77 -6.14 -24.15
CA LEU A 345 15.11 -6.40 -23.61
C LEU A 345 15.66 -5.12 -22.97
N PRO A 346 16.70 -5.16 -22.11
CA PRO A 346 17.17 -4.00 -21.34
C PRO A 346 17.38 -2.71 -22.15
N PHE A 347 17.77 -2.83 -23.42
CA PHE A 347 18.00 -1.73 -24.34
C PHE A 347 17.11 -1.75 -25.61
N ILE A 348 16.25 -2.76 -25.80
CA ILE A 348 15.39 -2.89 -27.00
C ILE A 348 13.92 -2.66 -26.64
N ARG A 349 13.29 -1.76 -27.38
CA ARG A 349 11.85 -1.46 -27.26
C ARG A 349 11.10 -1.71 -28.55
N ILE A 350 9.90 -2.24 -28.38
CA ILE A 350 8.88 -2.38 -29.42
C ILE A 350 7.92 -1.22 -29.23
N ASN A 351 7.77 -0.36 -30.24
CA ASN A 351 6.86 0.76 -30.22
C ASN A 351 5.70 0.48 -31.17
N ALA A 352 4.47 0.71 -30.71
CA ALA A 352 3.27 0.63 -31.52
C ALA A 352 2.40 1.86 -31.28
N GLY A 353 1.91 2.48 -32.35
CA GLY A 353 1.17 3.74 -32.23
C GLY A 353 0.70 4.26 -33.56
N ALA A 354 0.75 5.58 -33.70
CA ALA A 354 0.31 6.27 -34.89
C ALA A 354 1.31 7.34 -35.32
N THR A 355 1.40 7.54 -36.63
CA THR A 355 2.20 8.59 -37.27
C THR A 355 1.28 9.56 -37.97
N VAL A 356 1.53 10.85 -37.76
CA VAL A 356 0.87 11.94 -38.47
C VAL A 356 1.67 12.26 -39.72
N LEU A 357 1.00 12.20 -40.86
CA LEU A 357 1.55 12.34 -42.20
C LEU A 357 0.85 13.47 -42.95
N GLN A 358 1.58 14.05 -43.91
CA GLN A 358 1.06 15.02 -44.86
C GLN A 358 1.53 14.63 -46.26
N SER A 359 0.62 14.61 -47.24
CA SER A 359 0.97 14.31 -48.63
C SER A 359 1.67 15.50 -49.32
N ASP A 360 2.74 15.23 -50.06
CA ASP A 360 3.51 16.23 -50.83
C ASP A 360 3.00 16.41 -52.27
N GLN A 361 1.75 16.04 -52.58
CA GLN A 361 1.20 16.24 -53.93
C GLN A 361 1.11 17.75 -54.25
N ALA A 362 2.08 18.22 -55.03
CA ALA A 362 2.28 19.56 -55.60
C ALA A 362 1.16 20.59 -55.35
N ALA A 363 1.41 21.52 -54.43
CA ALA A 363 0.79 22.84 -54.44
C ALA A 363 1.90 23.88 -54.63
N ASN A 364 1.94 24.49 -55.82
CA ASN A 364 2.80 25.62 -56.18
C ASN A 364 2.36 26.92 -55.49
N THR A 365 2.24 26.92 -54.16
CA THR A 365 1.85 28.13 -53.41
C THR A 365 2.47 28.11 -52.01
N ILE A 366 3.37 29.06 -51.78
CA ILE A 366 4.06 29.33 -50.51
C ILE A 366 3.10 30.12 -49.60
N SER A 367 1.94 29.55 -49.28
CA SER A 367 1.00 30.13 -48.30
C SER A 367 -0.26 29.27 -48.24
N ASP A 368 -0.21 28.13 -47.58
CA ASP A 368 -1.33 27.68 -46.74
C ASP A 368 -0.95 26.41 -45.99
N PHE A 369 -1.14 26.43 -44.67
CA PHE A 369 -1.21 25.21 -43.88
C PHE A 369 -2.57 24.56 -44.18
N ASP A 370 -2.63 23.79 -45.26
CA ASP A 370 -3.83 23.06 -45.67
C ASP A 370 -4.04 21.83 -44.78
N PHE A 371 -4.92 21.95 -43.79
CA PHE A 371 -5.26 20.87 -42.84
C PHE A 371 -6.00 19.69 -43.51
N ASP A 372 -6.51 19.86 -44.74
CA ASP A 372 -7.27 18.81 -45.45
C ASP A 372 -6.38 17.67 -45.97
N ARG A 373 -5.06 17.79 -45.87
CA ARG A 373 -4.08 16.80 -46.35
C ARG A 373 -3.33 16.06 -45.23
N VAL A 374 -3.72 16.28 -43.98
CA VAL A 374 -3.13 15.61 -42.82
C VAL A 374 -3.90 14.33 -42.52
N TYR A 375 -3.20 13.21 -42.45
CA TYR A 375 -3.79 11.92 -42.14
C TYR A 375 -2.95 11.13 -41.14
N VAL A 376 -3.60 10.24 -40.40
CA VAL A 376 -2.97 9.44 -39.33
C VAL A 376 -2.91 7.99 -39.77
N LYS A 377 -1.75 7.36 -39.62
CA LYS A 377 -1.54 5.95 -39.98
C LYS A 377 -0.93 5.14 -38.84
N PRO A 378 -1.28 3.85 -38.72
CA PRO A 378 -0.65 2.96 -37.75
C PRO A 378 0.86 2.83 -37.97
N PHE A 379 1.59 2.77 -36.87
CA PHE A 379 3.04 2.69 -36.81
C PHE A 379 3.49 1.55 -35.90
N VAL A 380 4.49 0.80 -36.36
CA VAL A 380 5.21 -0.18 -35.53
C VAL A 380 6.70 0.00 -35.75
N GLY A 381 7.50 -0.02 -34.68
CA GLY A 381 8.93 0.16 -34.77
C GLY A 381 9.72 -0.54 -33.68
N LEU A 382 11.00 -0.78 -33.98
CA LEU A 382 11.99 -1.26 -33.02
C LEU A 382 12.97 -0.14 -32.74
N SER A 383 13.29 0.11 -31.47
CA SER A 383 14.24 1.15 -31.07
C SER A 383 15.23 0.67 -30.01
N LEU A 384 16.41 1.27 -30.07
CA LEU A 384 17.37 1.28 -29.00
C LEU A 384 17.09 2.47 -28.08
N GLU A 385 17.10 2.23 -26.78
CA GLU A 385 16.91 3.26 -25.77
C GLU A 385 18.24 3.64 -25.12
N ILE A 386 18.54 4.94 -25.11
CA ILE A 386 19.68 5.52 -24.42
C ILE A 386 19.14 6.45 -23.34
N ASN A 387 19.43 6.12 -22.09
CA ASN A 387 18.97 6.85 -20.92
C ASN A 387 19.89 8.05 -20.65
N PHE A 388 19.38 9.27 -20.82
CA PHE A 388 20.09 10.49 -20.46
C PHE A 388 19.61 11.00 -19.10
N TRP A 389 20.57 11.25 -18.21
CA TRP A 389 20.29 11.95 -16.96
C TRP A 389 20.37 13.46 -17.22
N MET A 390 19.25 14.15 -16.98
CA MET A 390 19.22 15.61 -16.91
C MET A 390 18.91 16.02 -15.48
N ASN A 391 19.82 16.76 -14.87
CA ASN A 391 19.55 17.46 -13.61
C ASN A 391 18.75 18.74 -13.94
N LEU A 392 17.44 18.59 -14.14
CA LEU A 392 16.55 19.73 -14.20
C LEU A 392 16.44 20.30 -12.78
N ASN A 393 17.06 21.46 -12.53
CA ASN A 393 16.89 22.19 -11.28
C ASN A 393 15.38 22.35 -11.03
N ARG A 394 14.90 21.82 -9.91
CA ARG A 394 13.53 21.95 -9.47
C ARG A 394 13.50 22.56 -8.08
#